data_AF-B8HR35-F1
#
_entry.id   AF-B8HR35-F1
#
_cell.length_a   1.000
_cell.length_b   1.000
_cell.length_c   1.000
_cell.angle_alpha   90.00
_cell.angle_beta   90.00
_cell.angle_gamma   90.00
#
_symmetry.space_group_name_H-M   'P 1'
#
loop_
_entity.id
_entity.type
_entity.pdbx_description
1 polymer ?
#
loop_
_entity_poly.entity_id
_entity_poly.type
_entity_poly.pdbx_seq_one_letter_code
_entity_poly.pdbx_strand_id
1 'polypeptide(L)'
;MTIAKLSSSLEDFSLAELFRMLEQGKKNGCLTLFGLPVKTAEMKSCYHIWFRQGRIVAAADQLHGQGLMTQMIARGWLDKPSVDRLYSYAAPETPLGLALKTQGALQADQLNLLFKVQLQRVWLLFELQTGRFSMDSKAPLPSLEMTGLSISAMEAALVGLRNLKNWEALKHALPDAYSGIRSTFKGQPTLHLNPLEWQLWEFANGTVSLEGIAQEILQPFAKVQQAAYRLMMAGLVEEVPVMNQAELAPSLTQNISITELLPPTSVQAEVKVPVSQNLLQNLVGFLRGKS
;
A
#
# COMPACT_ATOMS: atom_id res chain seq x y z
N MET A 1 -12.87 23.57 -16.31
CA MET A 1 -12.76 22.10 -16.20
C MET A 1 -11.78 21.80 -15.07
N THR A 2 -12.25 21.47 -13.88
CA THR A 2 -11.42 21.40 -12.67
C THR A 2 -10.46 20.20 -12.74
N ILE A 3 -9.16 20.47 -12.61
CA ILE A 3 -8.11 19.46 -12.54
C ILE A 3 -8.21 18.82 -11.15
N ALA A 4 -8.59 17.55 -11.07
CA ALA A 4 -8.60 16.82 -9.80
C ALA A 4 -7.15 16.41 -9.46
N LYS A 5 -6.43 17.29 -8.77
CA LYS A 5 -5.10 17.04 -8.24
C LYS A 5 -5.21 16.80 -6.73
N LEU A 6 -4.73 15.65 -6.25
CA LEU A 6 -4.71 15.33 -4.81
C LEU A 6 -3.29 15.48 -4.30
N SER A 7 -3.08 16.33 -3.28
CA SER A 7 -1.79 16.47 -2.61
C SER A 7 -1.95 16.40 -1.10
N SER A 8 -1.14 15.59 -0.42
CA SER A 8 -1.14 15.47 1.04
C SER A 8 0.25 15.08 1.59
N SER A 9 0.38 15.04 2.92
CA SER A 9 1.54 14.51 3.64
C SER A 9 1.43 12.97 3.78
N LEU A 10 2.58 12.29 3.80
CA LEU A 10 2.66 10.86 4.18
C LEU A 10 2.47 10.65 5.69
N GLU A 11 2.54 11.72 6.50
CA GLU A 11 2.29 11.68 7.95
C GLU A 11 0.81 11.47 8.28
N ASP A 12 -0.09 11.96 7.41
CA ASP A 12 -1.54 11.86 7.58
C ASP A 12 -2.13 10.63 6.89
N PHE A 13 -1.38 10.02 5.97
CA PHE A 13 -1.88 8.99 5.07
C PHE A 13 -0.75 8.10 4.56
N SER A 14 -0.76 6.82 4.93
CA SER A 14 0.31 5.89 4.57
C SER A 14 0.31 5.58 3.07
N LEU A 15 1.50 5.24 2.53
CA LEU A 15 1.63 4.84 1.13
C LEU A 15 0.79 3.59 0.78
N ALA A 16 0.62 2.68 1.74
CA ALA A 16 -0.24 1.50 1.58
C ALA A 16 -1.71 1.88 1.41
N GLU A 17 -2.23 2.82 2.21
CA GLU A 17 -3.61 3.31 2.10
C GLU A 17 -3.85 4.02 0.77
N LEU A 18 -2.85 4.78 0.31
CA LEU A 18 -2.88 5.41 -0.99
C LEU A 18 -2.98 4.41 -2.12
N PHE A 19 -2.17 3.34 -2.08
CA PHE A 19 -2.22 2.29 -3.09
C PHE A 19 -3.57 1.57 -3.08
N ARG A 20 -4.12 1.28 -1.89
CA ARG A 20 -5.47 0.72 -1.75
C ARG A 20 -6.52 1.60 -2.41
N MET A 21 -6.50 2.90 -2.11
CA MET A 21 -7.47 3.85 -2.63
C MET A 21 -7.36 3.98 -4.16
N LEU A 22 -6.14 4.06 -4.70
CA LEU A 22 -5.89 4.13 -6.14
C LEU A 22 -6.39 2.86 -6.85
N GLU A 23 -6.20 1.69 -6.25
CA GLU A 23 -6.67 0.43 -6.79
C GLU A 23 -8.20 0.30 -6.77
N GLN A 24 -8.83 0.52 -5.62
CA GLN A 24 -10.30 0.46 -5.48
C GLN A 24 -10.99 1.46 -6.40
N GLY A 25 -10.43 2.66 -6.53
CA GLY A 25 -10.90 3.69 -7.45
C GLY A 25 -10.53 3.46 -8.91
N LYS A 26 -9.84 2.36 -9.26
CA LYS A 26 -9.31 2.02 -10.59
C LYS A 26 -8.63 3.21 -11.25
N LYS A 27 -7.85 3.96 -10.48
CA LYS A 27 -7.30 5.25 -10.90
C LYS A 27 -6.22 5.08 -11.97
N ASN A 28 -6.16 6.06 -12.86
CA ASN A 28 -5.11 6.23 -13.86
C ASN A 28 -4.28 7.46 -13.49
N GLY A 29 -3.08 7.56 -14.06
CA GLY A 29 -2.24 8.76 -13.99
C GLY A 29 -0.94 8.55 -13.24
N CYS A 30 -0.32 9.64 -12.80
CA CYS A 30 1.00 9.63 -12.18
C CYS A 30 0.92 10.09 -10.73
N LEU A 31 1.37 9.23 -9.82
CA LEU A 31 1.66 9.58 -8.45
C LEU A 31 3.10 10.07 -8.37
N THR A 32 3.28 11.30 -7.90
CA THR A 32 4.58 11.87 -7.61
C THR A 32 4.79 11.93 -6.10
N LEU A 33 5.90 11.38 -5.62
CA LEU A 33 6.31 11.34 -4.22
C LEU A 33 7.59 12.17 -4.05
N PHE A 34 7.58 13.07 -3.08
CA PHE A 34 8.74 13.87 -2.68
C PHE A 34 9.21 13.38 -1.31
N GLY A 35 10.31 12.62 -1.31
CA GLY A 35 10.93 12.12 -0.08
C GLY A 35 12.19 12.91 0.29
N LEU A 36 12.41 13.08 1.59
CA LEU A 36 13.72 13.42 2.15
C LEU A 36 14.39 12.10 2.58
N PRO A 37 15.45 11.61 1.90
CA PRO A 37 16.15 10.45 2.41
C PRO A 37 16.81 10.78 3.76
N VAL A 38 16.60 9.91 4.75
CA VAL A 38 16.96 10.11 6.17
C VAL A 38 18.48 10.23 6.42
N LYS A 39 19.35 10.04 5.41
CA LYS A 39 20.81 9.97 5.62
C LYS A 39 21.70 10.78 4.67
N THR A 40 21.16 11.46 3.66
CA THR A 40 21.97 12.33 2.79
C THR A 40 21.18 13.59 2.44
N ALA A 41 21.60 14.71 3.01
CA ALA A 41 20.89 15.98 3.01
C ALA A 41 20.84 16.73 1.65
N GLU A 42 21.10 16.08 0.52
CA GLU A 42 21.38 16.82 -0.73
C GLU A 42 20.54 16.48 -1.95
N MET A 43 19.64 15.50 -1.91
CA MET A 43 18.72 15.27 -3.03
C MET A 43 17.29 15.02 -2.57
N LYS A 44 16.43 16.02 -2.81
CA LYS A 44 14.98 15.80 -2.94
C LYS A 44 14.78 14.71 -3.99
N SER A 45 14.59 13.49 -3.53
CA SER A 45 14.38 12.36 -4.42
C SER A 45 12.91 12.39 -4.81
N CYS A 46 12.66 12.75 -6.07
CA CYS A 46 11.33 12.76 -6.66
C CYS A 46 11.09 11.39 -7.28
N TYR A 47 10.01 10.73 -6.91
CA TYR A 47 9.65 9.43 -7.45
C TYR A 47 8.31 9.52 -8.16
N HIS A 48 8.23 8.90 -9.32
CA HIS A 48 7.06 8.88 -10.16
C HIS A 48 6.61 7.43 -10.31
N ILE A 49 5.33 7.17 -10.03
CA ILE A 49 4.70 5.87 -10.16
C ILE A 49 3.46 6.05 -11.02
N TRP A 50 3.41 5.34 -12.14
CA TRP A 50 2.29 5.44 -13.06
C TRP A 50 1.32 4.29 -12.86
N PHE A 51 0.05 4.66 -12.82
CA PHE A 51 -1.08 3.79 -12.61
C PHE A 51 -1.94 3.71 -13.86
N ARG A 52 -2.41 2.51 -14.17
CA ARG A 52 -3.46 2.25 -15.15
C ARG A 52 -4.48 1.30 -14.54
N GLN A 53 -5.73 1.74 -14.41
CA GLN A 53 -6.82 0.98 -13.81
C GLN A 53 -6.47 0.40 -12.42
N GLY A 54 -5.79 1.20 -11.59
CA GLY A 54 -5.40 0.77 -10.24
C GLY A 54 -4.17 -0.15 -10.18
N ARG A 55 -3.50 -0.39 -11.31
CA ARG A 55 -2.28 -1.21 -11.40
C ARG A 55 -1.07 -0.35 -11.69
N ILE A 56 0.08 -0.68 -11.10
CA ILE A 56 1.35 -0.02 -11.40
C ILE A 56 1.87 -0.56 -12.72
N VAL A 57 2.19 0.33 -13.65
CA VAL A 57 2.70 -0.01 -15.00
C VAL A 57 4.13 0.48 -15.25
N ALA A 58 4.60 1.45 -14.49
CA ALA A 58 5.97 1.95 -14.53
C ALA A 58 6.30 2.71 -13.23
N ALA A 59 7.59 2.78 -12.91
CA ALA A 59 8.11 3.67 -11.88
C ALA A 59 9.50 4.19 -12.26
N ALA A 60 9.76 5.46 -11.96
CA ALA A 60 11.03 6.14 -12.25
C ALA A 60 11.33 7.22 -11.22
N ASP A 61 12.59 7.63 -11.12
CA ASP A 61 13.07 8.76 -10.32
C ASP A 61 13.22 10.05 -11.15
N GLN A 62 13.06 9.96 -12.48
CA GLN A 62 13.19 11.07 -13.41
C GLN A 62 12.14 10.96 -14.53
N LEU A 63 11.75 12.10 -15.11
CA LEU A 63 10.72 12.21 -16.15
C LEU A 63 11.27 12.28 -17.59
N HIS A 64 12.55 11.95 -17.80
CA HIS A 64 13.17 12.07 -19.13
C HIS A 64 12.90 10.87 -20.07
N GLY A 65 12.24 9.81 -19.60
CA GLY A 65 11.87 8.67 -20.44
C GLY A 65 13.05 7.81 -20.94
N GLN A 66 14.13 7.72 -20.17
CA GLN A 66 15.35 6.98 -20.55
C GLN A 66 15.72 5.88 -19.54
N GLY A 67 14.95 5.69 -18.46
CA GLY A 67 15.27 4.76 -17.40
C GLY A 67 15.39 3.33 -17.91
N LEU A 68 14.37 2.84 -18.62
CA LEU A 68 14.40 1.52 -19.26
C LEU A 68 15.53 1.39 -20.29
N MET A 69 15.68 2.36 -21.20
CA MET A 69 16.72 2.32 -22.23
C MET A 69 18.12 2.24 -21.60
N THR A 70 18.40 3.10 -20.61
CA THR A 70 19.67 3.12 -19.88
C THR A 70 19.95 1.78 -19.21
N GLN A 71 18.92 1.14 -18.64
CA GLN A 71 19.05 -0.18 -18.02
C GLN A 71 19.37 -1.30 -19.02
N MET A 72 18.83 -1.23 -20.24
CA MET A 72 19.12 -2.20 -21.30
C MET A 72 20.55 -2.03 -21.83
N ILE A 73 20.96 -0.78 -22.09
CA ILE A 73 22.31 -0.44 -22.57
C ILE A 73 23.37 -0.82 -21.54
N ALA A 74 23.16 -0.49 -20.26
CA ALA A 74 24.09 -0.81 -19.18
C ALA A 74 24.31 -2.33 -19.01
N ARG A 75 23.36 -3.16 -19.47
CA ARG A 75 23.46 -4.63 -19.44
C ARG A 75 23.98 -5.22 -20.75
N GLY A 76 24.27 -4.40 -21.75
CA GLY A 76 24.74 -4.83 -23.07
C GLY A 76 23.69 -5.58 -23.89
N TRP A 77 22.40 -5.44 -23.59
CA TRP A 77 21.35 -6.14 -24.33
C TRP A 77 21.06 -5.48 -25.68
N LEU A 78 21.07 -4.15 -25.71
CA LEU A 78 20.79 -3.32 -26.88
C LEU A 78 21.62 -2.04 -26.80
N ASP A 79 21.99 -1.48 -27.93
CA ASP A 79 22.53 -0.13 -28.06
C ASP A 79 21.43 0.88 -28.38
N LYS A 80 21.68 2.16 -28.09
CA LYS A 80 20.70 3.23 -28.29
C LYS A 80 20.17 3.30 -29.74
N PRO A 81 21.01 3.26 -30.79
CA PRO A 81 20.54 3.26 -32.18
C PRO A 81 19.58 2.11 -32.49
N SER A 82 19.82 0.91 -31.96
CA SER A 82 18.91 -0.22 -32.16
C SER A 82 17.57 0.01 -31.48
N VAL A 83 17.56 0.52 -30.25
CA VAL A 83 16.31 0.83 -29.54
C VAL A 83 15.49 1.86 -30.32
N ASP A 84 16.11 2.97 -30.73
CA ASP A 84 15.43 4.04 -31.48
C ASP A 84 14.85 3.52 -32.80
N ARG A 85 15.63 2.72 -33.55
CA ARG A 85 15.19 2.09 -34.81
C ARG A 85 14.02 1.14 -34.58
N LEU A 86 14.13 0.22 -33.63
CA LEU A 86 13.09 -0.78 -33.38
C LEU A 86 11.81 -0.11 -32.88
N TYR A 87 11.91 0.88 -31.98
CA TYR A 87 10.76 1.58 -31.45
C TYR A 87 10.06 2.49 -32.46
N SER A 88 10.76 2.96 -33.51
CA SER A 88 10.16 3.80 -34.56
C SER A 88 8.99 3.15 -35.31
N TYR A 89 8.90 1.82 -35.30
CA TYR A 89 7.79 1.07 -35.90
C TYR A 89 6.60 0.87 -34.95
N ALA A 90 6.73 1.28 -33.68
CA ALA A 90 5.69 1.08 -32.67
C ALA A 90 4.63 2.20 -32.72
N ALA A 91 3.40 1.87 -32.35
CA ALA A 91 2.36 2.87 -32.18
C ALA A 91 2.67 3.81 -30.98
N PRO A 92 2.17 5.06 -30.97
CA PRO A 92 2.56 6.11 -30.01
C PRO A 92 2.36 5.80 -28.51
N GLU A 93 1.56 4.78 -28.17
CA GLU A 93 1.24 4.38 -26.80
C GLU A 93 1.72 2.96 -26.46
N THR A 94 2.44 2.31 -27.39
CA THR A 94 2.95 0.96 -27.16
C THR A 94 4.09 1.00 -26.14
N PRO A 95 4.03 0.23 -25.05
CA PRO A 95 5.14 0.13 -24.11
C PRO A 95 6.45 -0.27 -24.80
N LEU A 96 7.54 0.45 -24.51
CA LEU A 96 8.85 0.20 -25.12
C LEU A 96 9.29 -1.26 -24.97
N GLY A 97 9.16 -1.82 -23.76
CA GLY A 97 9.53 -3.22 -23.54
C GLY A 97 8.70 -4.21 -24.35
N LEU A 98 7.40 -3.93 -24.53
CA LEU A 98 6.52 -4.77 -25.35
C LEU A 98 6.90 -4.68 -26.82
N ALA A 99 7.13 -3.47 -27.35
CA ALA A 99 7.55 -3.25 -28.72
C ALA A 99 8.83 -4.02 -29.06
N LEU A 100 9.84 -3.91 -28.19
CA LEU A 100 11.12 -4.60 -28.36
C LEU A 100 10.97 -6.13 -28.27
N LYS A 101 10.09 -6.63 -27.39
CA LYS A 101 9.78 -8.06 -27.31
C LYS A 101 9.10 -8.56 -28.58
N THR A 102 8.11 -7.84 -29.09
CA THR A 102 7.39 -8.21 -30.33
C THR A 102 8.34 -8.31 -31.53
N GLN A 103 9.40 -7.50 -31.54
CA GLN A 103 10.43 -7.53 -32.58
C GLN A 103 11.59 -8.51 -32.29
N GLY A 104 11.48 -9.32 -31.24
CA GLY A 104 12.49 -10.33 -30.87
C GLY A 104 13.75 -9.78 -30.21
N ALA A 105 13.82 -8.48 -29.93
CA ALA A 105 14.98 -7.82 -29.34
C ALA A 105 15.09 -8.01 -27.82
N LEU A 106 13.97 -8.33 -27.15
CA LEU A 106 13.93 -8.65 -25.72
C LEU A 106 13.12 -9.92 -25.45
N GLN A 107 13.56 -10.68 -24.43
CA GLN A 107 12.89 -11.86 -23.91
C GLN A 107 12.01 -11.52 -22.70
N ALA A 108 11.06 -12.41 -22.38
CA ALA A 108 10.14 -12.22 -21.25
C ALA A 108 10.87 -12.02 -19.91
N ASP A 109 11.94 -12.79 -19.66
CA ASP A 109 12.72 -12.70 -18.42
C ASP A 109 13.47 -11.37 -18.29
N GLN A 110 13.91 -10.80 -19.40
CA GLN A 110 14.52 -9.46 -19.42
C GLN A 110 13.49 -8.39 -19.04
N LEU A 111 12.25 -8.48 -19.55
CA LEU A 111 11.17 -7.58 -19.16
C LEU A 111 10.81 -7.72 -17.68
N ASN A 112 10.74 -8.95 -17.17
CA ASN A 112 10.52 -9.22 -15.75
C ASN A 112 11.62 -8.59 -14.89
N LEU A 113 12.89 -8.71 -15.30
CA LEU A 113 14.01 -8.12 -14.58
C LEU A 113 13.94 -6.59 -14.57
N LEU A 114 13.68 -5.95 -15.71
CA LEU A 114 13.52 -4.49 -15.80
C LEU A 114 12.38 -3.99 -14.91
N PHE A 115 11.23 -4.65 -14.97
CA PHE A 115 10.07 -4.27 -14.16
C PHE A 115 10.33 -4.48 -12.67
N LYS A 116 11.02 -5.56 -12.28
CA LYS A 116 11.44 -5.79 -10.90
C LYS A 116 12.34 -4.67 -10.37
N VAL A 117 13.26 -4.15 -11.17
CA VAL A 117 14.11 -3.02 -10.76
C VAL A 117 13.28 -1.75 -10.53
N GLN A 118 12.26 -1.50 -11.35
CA GLN A 118 11.31 -0.39 -11.10
C GLN A 118 10.52 -0.61 -9.80
N LEU A 119 10.00 -1.81 -9.55
CA LEU A 119 9.27 -2.13 -8.32
C LEU A 119 10.13 -2.06 -7.07
N GLN A 120 11.41 -2.43 -7.13
CA GLN A 120 12.34 -2.26 -6.01
C GLN A 120 12.40 -0.80 -5.55
N ARG A 121 12.37 0.16 -6.47
CA ARG A 121 12.32 1.59 -6.14
C ARG A 121 11.03 1.93 -5.41
N VAL A 122 9.89 1.41 -5.87
CA VAL A 122 8.59 1.60 -5.21
C VAL A 122 8.61 1.05 -3.78
N TRP A 123 9.17 -0.13 -3.55
CA TRP A 123 9.23 -0.73 -2.22
C TRP A 123 10.10 0.06 -1.25
N LEU A 124 11.20 0.65 -1.71
CA LEU A 124 12.02 1.55 -0.88
C LEU A 124 11.24 2.76 -0.37
N LEU A 125 10.18 3.18 -1.07
CA LEU A 125 9.35 4.32 -0.63
C LEU A 125 8.49 4.00 0.59
N PHE A 126 8.29 2.72 0.93
CA PHE A 126 7.61 2.32 2.16
C PHE A 126 8.46 2.59 3.41
N GLU A 127 9.78 2.80 3.26
CA GLU A 127 10.65 3.22 4.37
C GLU A 127 10.60 4.73 4.64
N LEU A 128 9.94 5.52 3.78
CA LEU A 128 9.80 6.98 3.96
C LEU A 128 8.91 7.28 5.17
N GLN A 129 9.48 7.98 6.15
CA GLN A 129 8.78 8.40 7.37
C GLN A 129 7.98 9.68 7.16
N THR A 130 8.50 10.58 6.33
CA THR A 130 7.89 11.87 6.00
C THR A 130 8.01 12.12 4.51
N GLY A 131 7.08 12.89 3.96
CA GLY A 131 7.09 13.24 2.55
C GLY A 131 5.78 13.86 2.11
N ARG A 132 5.78 14.38 0.89
CA ARG A 132 4.56 14.88 0.25
C ARG A 132 4.29 14.07 -1.00
N PHE A 133 3.02 13.87 -1.30
CA PHE A 133 2.61 13.25 -2.55
C PHE A 133 1.70 14.17 -3.36
N SER A 134 1.65 13.93 -4.66
CA SER A 134 0.73 14.57 -5.60
C SER A 134 0.28 13.55 -6.63
N MET A 135 -1.03 13.38 -6.83
CA MET A 135 -1.59 12.56 -7.89
C MET A 135 -2.11 13.44 -9.03
N ASP A 136 -1.61 13.18 -10.25
CA ASP A 136 -2.17 13.73 -11.48
C ASP A 136 -2.89 12.63 -12.26
N SER A 137 -4.23 12.63 -12.20
CA SER A 137 -5.06 11.62 -12.87
C SER A 137 -5.11 11.74 -14.39
N LYS A 138 -4.62 12.85 -14.97
CA LYS A 138 -4.60 13.07 -16.42
C LYS A 138 -3.19 12.96 -17.01
N ALA A 139 -2.19 12.67 -16.18
CA ALA A 139 -0.83 12.47 -16.66
C ALA A 139 -0.80 11.32 -17.70
N PRO A 140 -0.15 11.53 -18.86
CA PRO A 140 -0.02 10.49 -19.88
C PRO A 140 0.81 9.32 -19.33
N LEU A 141 0.59 8.15 -19.92
CA LEU A 141 1.39 6.98 -19.60
C LEU A 141 2.80 7.13 -20.21
N PRO A 142 3.86 6.71 -19.49
CA PRO A 142 5.23 6.90 -19.94
C PRO A 142 5.63 5.69 -20.80
N SER A 143 5.17 5.61 -22.05
CA SER A 143 5.40 4.45 -22.92
C SER A 143 6.88 4.02 -22.98
N LEU A 144 7.81 4.98 -22.96
CA LEU A 144 9.27 4.74 -22.92
C LEU A 144 9.80 4.12 -21.60
N GLU A 145 9.07 4.27 -20.49
CA GLU A 145 9.41 3.67 -19.20
C GLU A 145 8.59 2.40 -18.90
N MET A 146 7.70 1.99 -19.80
CA MET A 146 6.84 0.82 -19.58
C MET A 146 7.44 -0.44 -20.22
N THR A 147 7.56 -1.50 -19.42
CA THR A 147 8.00 -2.82 -19.90
C THR A 147 6.89 -3.59 -20.62
N GLY A 148 5.63 -3.17 -20.43
CA GLY A 148 4.44 -3.91 -20.84
C GLY A 148 3.87 -4.81 -19.74
N LEU A 149 4.56 -4.93 -18.59
CA LEU A 149 4.07 -5.64 -17.41
C LEU A 149 3.30 -4.71 -16.47
N SER A 150 2.51 -5.28 -15.57
CA SER A 150 1.83 -4.53 -14.52
C SER A 150 1.58 -5.38 -13.28
N ILE A 151 1.48 -4.74 -12.11
CA ILE A 151 1.15 -5.37 -10.84
C ILE A 151 0.00 -4.62 -10.16
N SER A 152 -0.84 -5.30 -9.38
CA SER A 152 -1.83 -4.59 -8.53
C SER A 152 -1.09 -3.63 -7.58
N ALA A 153 -1.66 -2.46 -7.33
CA ALA A 153 -1.06 -1.53 -6.39
C ALA A 153 -0.99 -2.17 -4.99
N MET A 154 -2.00 -2.94 -4.61
CA MET A 154 -2.07 -3.63 -3.33
C MET A 154 -1.13 -4.82 -3.23
N GLU A 155 -0.94 -5.58 -4.30
CA GLU A 155 0.14 -6.57 -4.35
C GLU A 155 1.51 -5.90 -4.15
N ALA A 156 1.76 -4.79 -4.83
CA ALA A 156 3.00 -4.03 -4.66
C ALA A 156 3.16 -3.48 -3.24
N ALA A 157 2.08 -2.98 -2.64
CA ALA A 157 2.07 -2.46 -1.27
C ALA A 157 2.38 -3.55 -0.24
N LEU A 158 1.77 -4.73 -0.38
CA LEU A 158 2.03 -5.87 0.50
C LEU A 158 3.50 -6.29 0.45
N VAL A 159 4.09 -6.36 -0.75
CA VAL A 159 5.52 -6.66 -0.87
C VAL A 159 6.38 -5.56 -0.24
N GLY A 160 6.02 -4.29 -0.40
CA GLY A 160 6.69 -3.17 0.26
C GLY A 160 6.66 -3.31 1.79
N LEU A 161 5.48 -3.51 2.37
CA LEU A 161 5.28 -3.67 3.82
C LEU A 161 6.00 -4.90 4.39
N ARG A 162 6.09 -6.01 3.63
CA ARG A 162 6.84 -7.21 4.06
C ARG A 162 8.34 -6.95 4.17
N ASN A 163 8.87 -6.01 3.38
CA ASN A 163 10.29 -5.66 3.39
C ASN A 163 10.63 -4.49 4.33
N LEU A 164 9.64 -3.96 5.05
CA LEU A 164 9.84 -2.84 5.96
C LEU A 164 10.72 -3.25 7.15
N LYS A 165 11.87 -2.57 7.29
CA LYS A 165 12.83 -2.84 8.36
C LYS A 165 12.48 -2.17 9.67
N ASN A 166 11.89 -0.97 9.60
CA ASN A 166 11.54 -0.16 10.75
C ASN A 166 10.03 0.10 10.80
N TRP A 167 9.39 -0.39 11.84
CA TRP A 167 7.95 -0.29 12.06
C TRP A 167 7.57 0.83 13.04
N GLU A 168 8.52 1.61 13.56
CA GLU A 168 8.24 2.62 14.60
C GLU A 168 7.16 3.62 14.21
N ALA A 169 7.15 4.14 12.98
CA ALA A 169 6.10 5.06 12.56
C ALA A 169 4.73 4.41 12.35
N LEU A 170 4.69 3.09 12.16
CA LEU A 170 3.44 2.34 12.06
C LEU A 170 2.99 1.77 13.40
N LYS A 171 3.77 1.93 14.48
CA LYS A 171 3.50 1.34 15.78
C LYS A 171 2.12 1.67 16.33
N HIS A 172 1.67 2.91 16.11
CA HIS A 172 0.34 3.37 16.52
C HIS A 172 -0.81 2.84 15.65
N ALA A 173 -0.51 2.34 14.45
CA ALA A 173 -1.48 1.77 13.53
C ALA A 173 -1.55 0.23 13.60
N LEU A 174 -0.67 -0.40 14.40
CA LEU A 174 -0.69 -1.84 14.62
C LEU A 174 -1.90 -2.22 15.50
N PRO A 175 -2.57 -3.36 15.22
CA PRO A 175 -3.72 -3.81 16.00
C PRO A 175 -3.34 -4.20 17.42
N ASP A 176 -4.26 -4.07 18.36
CA ASP A 176 -4.04 -4.33 19.79
C ASP A 176 -3.79 -5.83 20.06
N ALA A 177 -2.96 -6.14 21.06
CA ALA A 177 -2.59 -7.51 21.40
C ALA A 177 -3.79 -8.39 21.81
N TYR A 178 -4.78 -7.78 22.47
CA TYR A 178 -5.98 -8.43 22.99
C TYR A 178 -7.16 -8.32 22.04
N SER A 179 -7.00 -7.62 20.91
CA SER A 179 -7.95 -7.65 19.81
C SER A 179 -7.86 -8.96 19.01
N GLY A 180 -8.94 -9.31 18.34
CA GLY A 180 -8.99 -10.36 17.34
C GLY A 180 -9.09 -9.75 15.95
N ILE A 181 -9.02 -10.60 14.94
CA ILE A 181 -9.24 -10.20 13.54
C ILE A 181 -10.42 -10.96 12.97
N ARG A 182 -11.21 -10.30 12.12
CA ARG A 182 -12.36 -10.89 11.45
C ARG A 182 -12.28 -10.67 9.95
N SER A 183 -12.55 -11.72 9.15
CA SER A 183 -12.60 -11.60 7.69
C SER A 183 -13.72 -10.65 7.25
N THR A 184 -13.41 -9.74 6.32
CA THR A 184 -14.35 -8.72 5.81
C THR A 184 -15.23 -9.23 4.67
N PHE A 185 -14.90 -10.38 4.08
CA PHE A 185 -15.66 -10.99 2.98
C PHE A 185 -15.72 -12.51 3.11
N LYS A 186 -16.66 -13.10 2.35
CA LYS A 186 -16.84 -14.56 2.26
C LYS A 186 -16.07 -15.09 1.04
N GLY A 187 -15.18 -16.06 1.26
CA GLY A 187 -14.37 -16.70 0.22
C GLY A 187 -12.88 -16.61 0.49
N GLN A 188 -12.05 -17.17 -0.40
CA GLN A 188 -10.59 -17.10 -0.28
C GLN A 188 -10.04 -15.79 -0.85
N PRO A 189 -9.01 -15.19 -0.23
CA PRO A 189 -8.28 -14.06 -0.78
C PRO A 189 -7.71 -14.37 -2.16
N THR A 190 -7.90 -13.46 -3.12
CA THR A 190 -7.26 -13.53 -4.43
C THR A 190 -5.84 -12.95 -4.43
N LEU A 191 -5.48 -12.24 -3.37
CA LEU A 191 -4.16 -11.66 -3.19
C LEU A 191 -3.14 -12.74 -2.78
N HIS A 192 -1.91 -12.60 -3.27
CA HIS A 192 -0.81 -13.49 -2.91
C HIS A 192 -0.37 -13.25 -1.47
N LEU A 193 -0.90 -14.05 -0.53
CA LEU A 193 -0.48 -14.06 0.87
C LEU A 193 0.74 -14.96 1.09
N ASN A 194 1.60 -14.59 2.02
CA ASN A 194 2.69 -15.46 2.48
C ASN A 194 2.15 -16.50 3.50
N PRO A 195 2.94 -17.52 3.90
CA PRO A 195 2.46 -18.57 4.79
C PRO A 195 1.90 -18.05 6.12
N LEU A 196 2.56 -17.08 6.75
CA LEU A 196 2.11 -16.51 8.02
C LEU A 196 0.80 -15.72 7.88
N GLU A 197 0.66 -14.96 6.80
CA GLU A 197 -0.56 -14.21 6.48
C GLU A 197 -1.73 -15.15 6.17
N TRP A 198 -1.47 -16.27 5.48
CA TRP A 198 -2.47 -17.32 5.26
C TRP A 198 -2.93 -17.95 6.57
N GLN A 199 -1.98 -18.40 7.40
CA GLN A 199 -2.31 -18.99 8.71
C GLN A 199 -3.13 -18.02 9.55
N LEU A 200 -2.70 -16.76 9.63
CA LEU A 200 -3.42 -15.75 10.40
C LEU A 200 -4.82 -15.47 9.84
N TRP A 201 -5.01 -15.49 8.52
CA TRP A 201 -6.32 -15.35 7.89
C TRP A 201 -7.27 -16.52 8.24
N GLU A 202 -6.76 -17.74 8.45
CA GLU A 202 -7.59 -18.88 8.90
C GLU A 202 -8.15 -18.68 10.32
N PHE A 203 -7.47 -17.90 11.16
CA PHE A 203 -7.96 -17.50 12.49
C PHE A 203 -8.88 -16.26 12.46
N ALA A 204 -9.20 -15.71 11.28
CA ALA A 204 -9.96 -14.46 11.14
C ALA A 204 -11.47 -14.60 11.39
N ASN A 205 -11.85 -15.18 12.54
CA ASN A 205 -13.22 -15.34 13.01
C ASN A 205 -13.60 -14.35 14.14
N GLY A 206 -12.62 -13.61 14.67
CA GLY A 206 -12.80 -12.64 15.75
C GLY A 206 -12.91 -13.23 17.17
N THR A 207 -12.67 -14.53 17.35
CA THR A 207 -12.87 -15.20 18.65
C THR A 207 -11.57 -15.39 19.45
N VAL A 208 -10.41 -15.29 18.81
CA VAL A 208 -9.10 -15.45 19.44
C VAL A 208 -8.31 -14.15 19.31
N SER A 209 -7.61 -13.75 20.37
CA SER A 209 -6.77 -12.56 20.33
C SER A 209 -5.51 -12.78 19.50
N LEU A 210 -4.91 -11.70 18.99
CA LEU A 210 -3.63 -11.78 18.27
C LEU A 210 -2.51 -12.38 19.13
N GLU A 211 -2.50 -12.08 20.43
CA GLU A 211 -1.57 -12.73 21.37
C GLU A 211 -1.84 -14.24 21.47
N GLY A 212 -3.11 -14.65 21.58
CA GLY A 212 -3.50 -16.06 21.61
C GLY A 212 -3.11 -16.80 20.33
N ILE A 213 -3.40 -16.21 19.16
CA ILE A 213 -3.02 -16.76 17.85
C ILE A 213 -1.50 -16.92 17.79
N ALA A 214 -0.72 -15.93 18.24
CA ALA A 214 0.73 -15.99 18.23
C ALA A 214 1.30 -17.17 19.03
N GLN A 215 0.71 -17.47 20.19
CA GLN A 215 1.07 -18.65 20.98
C GLN A 215 0.71 -19.95 20.26
N GLU A 216 -0.47 -20.03 19.63
CA GLU A 216 -0.93 -21.24 18.95
C GLU A 216 -0.09 -21.58 17.72
N ILE A 217 0.27 -20.58 16.90
CA ILE A 217 1.10 -20.80 15.69
C ILE A 217 2.60 -20.75 15.97
N LEU A 218 3.01 -20.60 17.24
CA LEU A 218 4.40 -20.53 17.70
C LEU A 218 5.23 -19.47 16.96
N GLN A 219 4.66 -18.27 16.78
CA GLN A 219 5.33 -17.14 16.14
C GLN A 219 5.52 -15.98 17.12
N PRO A 220 6.60 -15.19 17.00
CA PRO A 220 6.75 -13.97 17.77
C PRO A 220 5.55 -13.03 17.57
N PHE A 221 4.97 -12.55 18.67
CA PHE A 221 3.79 -11.65 18.65
C PHE A 221 3.96 -10.48 17.67
N ALA A 222 5.12 -9.81 17.67
CA ALA A 222 5.40 -8.71 16.76
C ALA A 222 5.23 -9.11 15.27
N LYS A 223 5.63 -10.33 14.87
CA LYS A 223 5.45 -10.79 13.48
C LYS A 223 3.98 -11.03 13.14
N VAL A 224 3.21 -11.55 14.09
CA VAL A 224 1.76 -11.76 13.96
C VAL A 224 1.03 -10.43 13.86
N GLN A 225 1.36 -9.48 14.73
CA GLN A 225 0.81 -8.12 14.72
C GLN A 225 1.09 -7.40 13.39
N GLN A 226 2.32 -7.50 12.87
CA GLN A 226 2.68 -6.96 11.56
C GLN A 226 1.94 -7.66 10.40
N ALA A 227 1.72 -8.97 10.49
CA ALA A 227 0.93 -9.71 9.50
C ALA A 227 -0.55 -9.30 9.53
N ALA A 228 -1.13 -9.14 10.73
CA ALA A 228 -2.48 -8.64 10.92
C ALA A 228 -2.65 -7.27 10.28
N TYR A 229 -1.73 -6.34 10.56
CA TYR A 229 -1.73 -5.02 9.93
C TYR A 229 -1.71 -5.10 8.39
N ARG A 230 -0.87 -5.97 7.80
CA ARG A 230 -0.84 -6.15 6.33
C ARG A 230 -2.18 -6.67 5.78
N LEU A 231 -2.83 -7.60 6.47
CA LEU A 231 -4.16 -8.10 6.07
C LEU A 231 -5.24 -7.02 6.18
N MET A 232 -5.18 -6.18 7.23
CA MET A 232 -6.06 -5.01 7.39
C MET A 232 -5.85 -4.00 6.26
N MET A 233 -4.58 -3.76 5.91
CA MET A 233 -4.21 -2.87 4.80
C MET A 233 -4.71 -3.39 3.46
N ALA A 234 -4.67 -4.70 3.24
CA ALA A 234 -5.27 -5.33 2.07
C ALA A 234 -6.81 -5.35 2.09
N GLY A 235 -7.43 -4.93 3.19
CA GLY A 235 -8.89 -4.95 3.37
C GLY A 235 -9.46 -6.36 3.50
N LEU A 236 -8.63 -7.35 3.84
CA LEU A 236 -9.03 -8.75 3.97
C LEU A 236 -9.60 -9.07 5.36
N VAL A 237 -9.15 -8.33 6.37
CA VAL A 237 -9.61 -8.46 7.75
C VAL A 237 -9.86 -7.09 8.37
N GLU A 238 -10.66 -7.07 9.42
CA GLU A 238 -10.87 -5.93 10.31
C GLU A 238 -10.50 -6.33 11.74
N GLU A 239 -10.02 -5.36 12.52
CA GLU A 239 -9.75 -5.53 13.94
C GLU A 239 -11.05 -5.47 14.74
N VAL A 240 -11.21 -6.39 15.69
CA VAL A 240 -12.44 -6.54 16.48
C VAL A 240 -12.10 -6.83 17.94
N PRO A 241 -12.91 -6.38 18.91
CA PRO A 241 -12.73 -6.81 20.29
C PRO A 241 -12.98 -8.31 20.40
N VAL A 242 -12.13 -9.02 21.12
CA VAL A 242 -12.36 -10.44 21.44
C VAL A 242 -13.42 -10.50 22.53
N MET A 243 -14.52 -11.20 22.26
CA MET A 243 -15.48 -11.53 23.31
C MET A 243 -14.90 -12.64 24.17
N ASN A 244 -14.43 -12.27 25.37
CA ASN A 244 -14.11 -13.25 26.41
C ASN A 244 -15.41 -13.97 26.79
N GLN A 245 -15.57 -15.24 26.40
CA GLN A 245 -16.68 -16.07 26.88
C GLN A 245 -16.68 -16.23 28.42
N ALA A 246 -15.56 -15.88 29.09
CA ALA A 246 -15.45 -15.84 30.55
C ALA A 246 -16.25 -14.71 31.23
N GLU A 247 -16.62 -13.64 30.51
CA GLU A 247 -17.42 -12.53 31.08
C GLU A 247 -18.95 -12.73 30.94
N LEU A 248 -19.38 -13.81 30.28
CA LEU A 248 -20.80 -14.17 30.11
C LEU A 248 -21.34 -15.05 31.25
N ALA A 249 -20.57 -15.31 32.31
CA ALA A 249 -21.12 -15.92 33.51
C ALA A 249 -21.94 -14.85 34.27
N PRO A 250 -23.28 -14.98 34.39
CA PRO A 250 -24.02 -14.12 35.30
C PRO A 250 -23.56 -14.45 36.72
N SER A 251 -22.80 -13.54 37.33
CA SER A 251 -22.56 -13.51 38.77
C SER A 251 -23.88 -13.19 39.49
N LEU A 252 -24.78 -14.17 39.53
CA LEU A 252 -25.91 -14.18 40.45
C LEU A 252 -25.37 -14.50 41.85
N THR A 253 -24.85 -13.49 42.54
CA THR A 253 -25.09 -13.22 43.97
C THR A 253 -24.14 -12.15 44.45
N GLN A 254 -24.67 -10.95 44.69
CA GLN A 254 -24.26 -10.10 45.80
C GLN A 254 -25.40 -9.13 46.12
N ASN A 255 -26.18 -9.49 47.14
CA ASN A 255 -27.06 -8.57 47.85
C ASN A 255 -26.20 -7.47 48.47
N ILE A 256 -26.34 -6.23 48.01
CA ILE A 256 -25.98 -5.05 48.81
C ILE A 256 -27.07 -4.00 48.62
N SER A 257 -27.70 -3.65 49.74
CA SER A 257 -28.74 -2.62 49.89
C SER A 257 -28.25 -1.23 49.49
N ILE A 258 -29.19 -0.45 48.97
CA ILE A 258 -29.05 0.95 48.54
C ILE A 258 -29.01 1.88 49.77
N THR A 259 -28.03 2.79 49.85
CA THR A 259 -28.22 4.15 50.38
C THR A 259 -27.28 5.15 49.68
N GLU A 260 -27.86 5.92 48.76
CA GLU A 260 -27.78 7.39 48.57
C GLU A 260 -26.44 8.16 48.77
N LEU A 261 -25.98 8.86 47.71
CA LEU A 261 -25.69 10.31 47.66
C LEU A 261 -25.20 10.77 46.25
N LEU A 262 -25.73 11.92 45.80
CA LEU A 262 -25.62 12.66 44.50
C LEU A 262 -24.21 13.20 44.12
N PRO A 263 -23.99 13.91 42.97
CA PRO A 263 -24.23 13.58 41.56
C PRO A 263 -22.96 13.92 40.68
N PRO A 264 -22.99 14.19 39.34
CA PRO A 264 -22.02 13.63 38.39
C PRO A 264 -20.82 14.54 38.04
N THR A 265 -19.64 13.95 37.88
CA THR A 265 -18.55 14.57 37.10
C THR A 265 -18.37 13.79 35.81
N SER A 266 -18.95 14.31 34.75
CA SER A 266 -18.73 13.88 33.37
C SER A 266 -17.28 14.12 32.96
N VAL A 267 -16.54 13.06 32.70
CA VAL A 267 -15.34 13.09 31.84
C VAL A 267 -15.56 12.08 30.73
N GLN A 268 -16.22 12.52 29.66
CA GLN A 268 -16.12 11.87 28.36
C GLN A 268 -14.79 12.30 27.75
N ALA A 269 -13.78 11.44 27.85
CA ALA A 269 -12.63 11.52 26.97
C ALA A 269 -12.98 10.80 25.67
N GLU A 270 -13.72 11.49 24.77
CA GLU A 270 -13.71 11.13 23.35
C GLU A 270 -12.30 11.37 22.83
N VAL A 271 -11.52 10.31 22.66
CA VAL A 271 -10.31 10.36 21.82
C VAL A 271 -10.78 10.39 20.37
N LYS A 272 -11.20 11.57 19.91
CA LYS A 272 -11.31 11.88 18.48
C LYS A 272 -9.91 12.10 17.97
N VAL A 273 -9.37 11.10 17.27
CA VAL A 273 -8.22 11.29 16.39
C VAL A 273 -8.59 12.41 15.41
N PRO A 274 -7.84 13.52 15.35
CA PRO A 274 -8.19 14.63 14.48
C PRO A 274 -7.83 14.28 13.04
N VAL A 275 -8.75 13.63 12.34
CA VAL A 275 -8.65 13.49 10.88
C VAL A 275 -8.80 14.89 10.29
N SER A 276 -7.78 15.36 9.57
CA SER A 276 -7.80 16.72 9.03
C SER A 276 -8.98 16.86 8.05
N GLN A 277 -9.85 17.85 8.29
CA GLN A 277 -11.07 18.05 7.48
C GLN A 277 -10.73 18.32 6.00
N ASN A 278 -9.55 18.88 5.73
CA ASN A 278 -9.02 19.07 4.38
C ASN A 278 -8.69 17.73 3.67
N LEU A 279 -8.19 16.73 4.40
CA LEU A 279 -7.97 15.38 3.85
C LEU A 279 -9.30 14.77 3.41
N LEU A 280 -10.33 14.83 4.26
CA LEU A 280 -11.66 14.29 3.97
C LEU A 280 -12.30 14.97 2.75
N GLN A 281 -12.22 16.30 2.66
CA GLN A 281 -12.79 17.03 1.52
C GLN A 281 -12.04 16.71 0.21
N ASN A 282 -10.71 16.64 0.25
CA ASN A 282 -9.89 16.26 -0.91
C ASN A 282 -10.12 14.81 -1.33
N LEU A 283 -10.29 13.88 -0.37
CA LEU A 283 -10.61 12.48 -0.64
C LEU A 283 -11.99 12.32 -1.28
N VAL A 284 -13.02 12.98 -0.74
CA VAL A 284 -14.38 12.86 -1.25
C VAL A 284 -14.48 13.41 -2.68
N GLY A 285 -13.79 14.52 -2.98
CA GLY A 285 -13.70 15.05 -4.35
C GLY A 285 -12.97 14.09 -5.30
N PHE A 286 -11.85 13.51 -4.86
CA PHE A 286 -11.07 12.56 -5.67
C PHE A 286 -11.81 11.24 -5.94
N LEU A 287 -12.50 10.69 -4.94
CA LEU A 287 -13.27 9.45 -5.07
C LEU A 287 -14.53 9.64 -5.93
N ARG A 288 -15.20 10.80 -5.85
CA ARG A 288 -16.39 11.10 -6.65
C ARG A 288 -16.10 11.48 -8.10
N GLY A 289 -14.85 11.85 -8.40
CA GLY A 289 -14.38 12.06 -9.78
C GLY A 289 -14.41 10.75 -10.55
N LYS A 290 -15.54 10.48 -11.22
CA LYS A 290 -15.66 9.43 -12.24
C LYS A 290 -14.65 9.73 -13.35
N SER A 291 -13.71 8.81 -13.56
CA SER A 291 -12.96 8.69 -14.83
C SER A 291 -13.65 7.64 -15.69
#